data_AF-A0A0F2QQH1-F1
#
_entry.id   AF-A0A0F2QQH1-F1
#
_cell.length_a   1.000
_cell.length_b   1.000
_cell.length_c   1.000
_cell.angle_alpha   90.00
_cell.angle_beta   90.00
_cell.angle_gamma   90.00
#
_symmetry.space_group_name_H-M   'P 1'
#
loop_
_entity.id
_entity.type
_entity.pdbx_description
1 polymer ?
#
loop_
_entity_poly.entity_id
_entity_poly.type
_entity_poly.pdbx_seq_one_letter_code
_entity_poly.pdbx_strand_id
1 'polypeptide(L)'
;MAQARSFLNVLAALAAVVCFPGIASAAPENGWTLCNKTSYIVEAAFGVPEEKDITVEGWLKLRPGECKVAVNAPLEPKYHFLYARSSQAHRGGPREWGGRTELCIDPTGSFTLENPPECAPMGLEARGFRAVEVTSKVRWTTDLTEIENYDLDKARSAGLQRLLEEAGITSGAIDGNIGHRTRVAIGEFLKQNNLPASTSDDDLIDFLEQVAKERGRNVGFTLCNRTKNRIWSAIARRGADGWESRGWWVLEAGGCARAIDRPLRGTEYYVYGEMEDGTKIRTLSKASDAFCVGHAKFAIAGRDQCEASAYRTALFAATPPPTERKLVFEFFERDFAKAGGNDR
;
A
#
# COMPACT_ATOMS: atom_id res chain seq x y z
N MET A 1 -87.51 19.39 -37.56
CA MET A 1 -87.81 19.97 -36.24
C MET A 1 -86.60 19.77 -35.34
N ALA A 2 -86.23 20.83 -34.61
CA ALA A 2 -85.42 20.89 -33.39
C ALA A 2 -83.95 20.40 -33.40
N GLN A 3 -83.05 21.40 -33.40
CA GLN A 3 -81.78 21.39 -32.69
C GLN A 3 -82.01 21.27 -31.16
N ALA A 4 -81.09 20.63 -30.42
CA ALA A 4 -80.24 21.29 -29.40
C ALA A 4 -79.67 20.34 -28.31
N ARG A 5 -78.34 20.42 -28.14
CA ARG A 5 -77.54 20.43 -26.88
C ARG A 5 -77.44 19.11 -26.07
N SER A 6 -76.33 18.71 -25.46
CA SER A 6 -74.98 19.28 -25.26
C SER A 6 -74.12 18.24 -24.51
N PHE A 7 -72.80 18.49 -24.48
CA PHE A 7 -71.78 18.12 -23.48
C PHE A 7 -70.69 17.07 -23.85
N LEU A 8 -69.54 17.67 -24.18
CA LEU A 8 -68.14 17.24 -24.03
C LEU A 8 -67.88 16.33 -22.80
N ASN A 9 -66.98 15.36 -22.98
CA ASN A 9 -65.66 15.36 -22.32
C ASN A 9 -64.70 14.39 -23.01
N VAL A 10 -63.65 14.94 -23.63
CA VAL A 10 -62.48 14.23 -24.15
C VAL A 10 -61.34 14.43 -23.16
N LEU A 11 -60.77 13.34 -22.64
CA LEU A 11 -59.53 13.35 -21.88
C LEU A 11 -58.53 12.44 -22.62
N ALA A 12 -57.65 13.06 -23.39
CA ALA A 12 -56.49 12.41 -23.99
C ALA A 12 -55.28 12.70 -23.09
N ALA A 13 -54.70 11.66 -22.50
CA ALA A 13 -53.47 11.75 -21.71
C ALA A 13 -52.25 11.59 -22.64
N LEU A 14 -51.43 12.65 -22.74
CA LEU A 14 -50.07 12.59 -23.29
C LEU A 14 -49.12 12.05 -22.21
N ALA A 15 -48.45 10.92 -22.50
CA ALA A 15 -47.32 10.43 -21.71
C ALA A 15 -46.03 11.13 -22.19
N ALA A 16 -45.44 11.96 -21.35
CA ALA A 16 -44.14 12.57 -21.58
C ALA A 16 -43.02 11.59 -21.20
N VAL A 17 -42.19 11.21 -22.18
CA VAL A 17 -40.96 10.43 -21.98
C VAL A 17 -39.90 11.37 -21.40
N VAL A 18 -39.53 11.15 -20.13
CA VAL A 18 -38.40 11.83 -19.48
C VAL A 18 -37.12 11.04 -19.80
N CYS A 19 -36.32 11.54 -20.74
CA CYS A 19 -34.94 11.10 -20.92
C CYS A 19 -34.08 11.70 -19.80
N PHE A 20 -33.55 10.86 -18.92
CA PHE A 20 -32.46 11.24 -18.02
C PHE A 20 -31.13 11.18 -18.81
N PRO A 21 -30.42 12.31 -19.00
CA PRO A 21 -29.07 12.25 -19.55
C PRO A 21 -28.13 11.62 -18.52
N GLY A 22 -27.35 10.64 -18.96
CA GLY A 22 -26.29 10.04 -18.15
C GLY A 22 -25.27 11.09 -17.73
N ILE A 23 -24.84 11.03 -16.47
CA ILE A 23 -23.78 11.85 -15.93
C ILE A 23 -22.46 11.36 -16.55
N ALA A 24 -22.04 12.00 -17.64
CA ALA A 24 -20.65 11.91 -18.08
C ALA A 24 -19.82 12.75 -17.11
N SER A 25 -18.86 12.14 -16.42
CA SER A 25 -17.87 12.86 -15.63
C SER A 25 -17.07 13.77 -16.56
N ALA A 26 -17.40 15.06 -16.59
CA ALA A 26 -16.60 16.06 -17.29
C ALA A 26 -15.20 16.07 -16.67
N ALA A 27 -14.17 15.93 -17.49
CA ALA A 27 -12.80 16.21 -17.06
C ALA A 27 -12.73 17.66 -16.54
N PRO A 28 -11.96 17.94 -15.49
CA PRO A 28 -11.85 19.30 -14.98
C PRO A 28 -11.43 20.26 -16.10
N GLU A 29 -12.08 21.43 -16.17
CA GLU A 29 -11.77 22.43 -17.20
C GLU A 29 -10.32 22.94 -17.09
N ASN A 30 -9.75 22.92 -15.87
CA ASN A 30 -8.37 23.29 -15.57
C ASN A 30 -7.78 22.43 -14.44
N GLY A 31 -6.44 22.32 -14.39
CA GLY A 31 -5.70 21.80 -13.25
C GLY A 31 -4.88 20.53 -13.51
N TRP A 32 -4.43 19.91 -12.43
CA TRP A 32 -3.60 18.72 -12.46
C TRP A 32 -4.43 17.48 -12.14
N THR A 33 -4.52 16.55 -13.08
CA THR A 33 -5.18 15.26 -12.91
C THR A 33 -4.13 14.15 -12.76
N LEU A 34 -4.32 13.28 -11.77
CA LEU A 34 -3.55 12.06 -11.59
C LEU A 34 -4.41 10.88 -12.03
N CYS A 35 -3.84 9.98 -12.83
CA CYS A 35 -4.51 8.78 -13.32
C CYS A 35 -3.76 7.53 -12.85
N ASN A 36 -4.47 6.61 -12.19
CA ASN A 36 -3.90 5.38 -11.67
C ASN A 36 -4.06 4.24 -12.69
N LYS A 37 -3.02 4.00 -13.48
CA LYS A 37 -2.92 2.87 -14.43
C LYS A 37 -2.21 1.66 -13.81
N THR A 38 -2.32 1.51 -12.49
CA THR A 38 -1.77 0.37 -11.74
C THR A 38 -2.90 -0.46 -11.15
N SER A 39 -2.61 -1.73 -10.88
CA SER A 39 -3.45 -2.66 -10.15
C SER A 39 -3.44 -2.44 -8.63
N TYR A 40 -2.81 -1.36 -8.14
CA TYR A 40 -2.76 -0.99 -6.73
C TYR A 40 -3.72 0.18 -6.47
N ILE A 41 -4.37 0.20 -5.32
CA ILE A 41 -4.91 1.43 -4.74
C ILE A 41 -3.69 2.27 -4.33
N VAL A 42 -3.63 3.49 -4.83
CA VAL A 42 -2.52 4.41 -4.60
C VAL A 42 -2.97 5.60 -3.77
N GLU A 43 -2.15 5.99 -2.81
CA GLU A 43 -2.26 7.22 -2.03
C GLU A 43 -1.20 8.18 -2.53
N ALA A 44 -1.60 9.32 -3.10
CA ALA A 44 -0.70 10.32 -3.66
C ALA A 44 -0.59 11.57 -2.79
N ALA A 45 0.60 12.14 -2.72
CA ALA A 45 0.87 13.48 -2.21
C ALA A 45 1.53 14.31 -3.31
N PHE A 46 1.19 15.59 -3.40
CA PHE A 46 1.67 16.47 -4.45
C PHE A 46 2.11 17.82 -3.88
N GLY A 47 3.24 18.32 -4.37
CA GLY A 47 3.82 19.60 -4.02
C GLY A 47 3.59 20.61 -5.14
N VAL A 48 2.95 21.73 -4.80
CA VAL A 48 2.73 22.88 -5.68
C VAL A 48 3.68 23.98 -5.24
N PRO A 49 4.66 24.37 -6.06
CA PRO A 49 5.51 25.49 -5.71
C PRO A 49 4.74 26.82 -5.75
N GLU A 50 4.98 27.65 -4.76
CA GLU A 50 4.52 29.04 -4.68
C GLU A 50 5.71 29.99 -4.95
N GLU A 51 5.63 31.27 -4.58
CA GLU A 51 6.69 32.24 -4.86
C GLU A 51 8.02 31.94 -4.14
N LYS A 52 7.94 31.41 -2.90
CA LYS A 52 9.12 31.19 -2.04
C LYS A 52 9.17 29.81 -1.41
N ASP A 53 8.02 29.14 -1.29
CA ASP A 53 7.88 27.87 -0.59
C ASP A 53 7.14 26.85 -1.46
N ILE A 54 7.01 25.61 -0.96
CA ILE A 54 6.27 24.53 -1.62
C ILE A 54 5.14 24.11 -0.70
N THR A 55 3.90 24.24 -1.16
CA THR A 55 2.74 23.70 -0.47
C THR A 55 2.57 22.23 -0.86
N VAL A 56 2.54 21.33 0.12
CA VAL A 56 2.38 19.89 -0.07
C VAL A 56 1.01 19.47 0.44
N GLU A 57 0.28 18.75 -0.40
CA GLU A 57 -1.05 18.23 -0.11
C GLU A 57 -1.09 16.70 -0.29
N GLY A 58 -1.89 16.02 0.53
CA GLY A 58 -2.08 14.57 0.46
C GLY A 58 -3.07 14.10 1.52
N TRP A 59 -3.40 12.83 1.69
CA TRP A 59 -3.28 11.77 0.70
C TRP A 59 -4.51 11.76 -0.22
N LEU A 60 -4.30 11.93 -1.52
CA LEU A 60 -5.31 11.68 -2.53
C LEU A 60 -5.34 10.17 -2.84
N LYS A 61 -6.41 9.48 -2.45
CA LYS A 61 -6.61 8.06 -2.76
C LYS A 61 -7.13 7.88 -4.19
N LEU A 62 -6.43 7.12 -5.02
CA LEU A 62 -6.83 6.69 -6.36
C LEU A 62 -7.02 5.17 -6.42
N ARG A 63 -8.21 4.74 -6.81
CA ARG A 63 -8.48 3.32 -7.10
C ARG A 63 -7.77 2.90 -8.41
N PRO A 64 -7.50 1.60 -8.60
CA PRO A 64 -7.05 1.07 -9.89
C PRO A 64 -7.99 1.52 -11.02
N GLY A 65 -7.44 2.13 -12.07
CA GLY A 65 -8.20 2.64 -13.21
C GLY A 65 -8.98 3.93 -12.97
N GLU A 66 -8.70 4.66 -11.89
CA GLU A 66 -9.34 5.94 -11.57
C GLU A 66 -8.45 7.13 -11.95
N CYS A 67 -9.05 8.21 -12.43
CA CYS A 67 -8.41 9.52 -12.55
C CYS A 67 -9.07 10.51 -11.58
N LYS A 68 -8.26 11.24 -10.80
CA LYS A 68 -8.72 12.27 -9.87
C LYS A 68 -7.94 13.57 -10.05
N VAL A 69 -8.61 14.68 -9.81
CA VAL A 69 -8.00 16.00 -9.80
C VAL A 69 -7.20 16.16 -8.51
N ALA A 70 -5.90 16.35 -8.64
CA ALA A 70 -5.01 16.68 -7.52
C ALA A 70 -5.06 18.17 -7.23
N VAL A 71 -4.89 19.01 -8.25
CA VAL A 71 -4.94 20.47 -8.11
C VAL A 71 -6.08 20.99 -8.96
N ASN A 72 -7.09 21.59 -8.32
CA ASN A 72 -8.24 22.19 -9.00
C ASN A 72 -8.04 23.70 -9.21
N ALA A 73 -6.91 24.08 -9.82
CA ALA A 73 -6.54 25.45 -10.14
C ALA A 73 -5.64 25.48 -11.37
N PRO A 74 -5.58 26.59 -12.13
CA PRO A 74 -4.61 26.75 -13.22
C PRO A 74 -3.19 26.47 -12.74
N LEU A 75 -2.41 25.76 -13.55
CA LEU A 75 -1.04 25.40 -13.19
C LEU A 75 -0.07 26.42 -13.77
N GLU A 76 0.90 26.83 -12.97
CA GLU A 76 2.02 27.58 -13.49
C GLU A 76 2.97 26.66 -14.27
N PRO A 77 3.58 27.10 -15.39
CA PRO A 77 4.54 26.27 -16.14
C PRO A 77 5.86 26.15 -15.39
N LYS A 78 5.91 25.25 -14.40
CA LYS A 78 7.06 24.95 -13.56
C LYS A 78 7.01 23.52 -13.06
N TYR A 79 8.09 23.08 -12.41
CA TYR A 79 8.16 21.75 -11.81
C TYR A 79 7.19 21.64 -10.64
N HIS A 80 6.22 20.75 -10.73
CA HIS A 80 5.42 20.31 -9.61
C HIS A 80 5.99 19.00 -9.07
N PHE A 81 5.63 18.62 -7.85
CA PHE A 81 6.22 17.46 -7.20
C PHE A 81 5.15 16.40 -6.95
N LEU A 82 5.45 15.13 -7.24
CA LEU A 82 4.53 14.01 -7.01
C LEU A 82 5.24 12.90 -6.25
N TYR A 83 4.64 12.46 -5.15
CA TYR A 83 4.96 11.21 -4.48
C TYR A 83 3.69 10.38 -4.39
N ALA A 84 3.79 9.07 -4.55
CA ALA A 84 2.66 8.19 -4.31
C ALA A 84 3.12 6.87 -3.71
N ARG A 85 2.25 6.23 -2.92
CA ARG A 85 2.50 4.91 -2.34
C ARG A 85 1.28 4.00 -2.45
N SER A 86 1.49 2.69 -2.52
CA SER A 86 0.37 1.75 -2.49
C SER A 86 -0.28 1.70 -1.10
N SER A 87 -1.60 1.54 -1.06
CA SER A 87 -2.36 1.30 0.18
C SER A 87 -1.79 0.12 0.97
N GLN A 88 -1.90 0.18 2.30
CA GLN A 88 -1.50 -0.89 3.21
C GLN A 88 -2.31 -2.19 3.03
N ALA A 89 -3.42 -2.14 2.29
CA ALA A 89 -4.16 -3.33 1.86
C ALA A 89 -3.28 -4.31 1.06
N HIS A 90 -2.32 -3.76 0.33
CA HIS A 90 -1.49 -4.53 -0.57
C HIS A 90 -0.36 -5.27 0.14
N ARG A 91 -0.08 -6.48 -0.37
CA ARG A 91 1.02 -7.32 0.09
C ARG A 91 2.31 -6.99 -0.69
N GLY A 92 3.47 -7.23 -0.08
CA GLY A 92 4.81 -7.02 -0.60
C GLY A 92 5.56 -5.82 0.01
N GLY A 93 4.97 -5.15 0.99
CA GLY A 93 5.42 -3.82 1.43
C GLY A 93 4.89 -2.70 0.52
N PRO A 94 5.04 -1.42 0.93
CA PRO A 94 4.56 -0.29 0.13
C PRO A 94 5.35 -0.22 -1.18
N ARG A 95 4.64 -0.17 -2.31
CA ARG A 95 5.21 0.28 -3.57
C ARG A 95 5.20 1.79 -3.59
N GLU A 96 6.26 2.40 -4.11
CA GLU A 96 6.41 3.85 -4.16
C GLU A 96 6.64 4.34 -5.58
N TRP A 97 6.02 5.45 -5.92
CA TRP A 97 6.25 6.23 -7.13
C TRP A 97 6.77 7.59 -6.68
N GLY A 98 8.07 7.79 -6.78
CA GLY A 98 8.74 8.97 -6.25
C GLY A 98 9.94 9.39 -7.08
N GLY A 99 10.71 10.31 -6.52
CA GLY A 99 11.91 10.86 -7.11
C GLY A 99 12.92 11.24 -6.04
N ARG A 100 13.69 12.30 -6.30
CA ARG A 100 14.86 12.67 -5.48
C ARG A 100 14.64 13.91 -4.63
N THR A 101 13.55 14.65 -4.83
CA THR A 101 13.28 15.87 -4.08
C THR A 101 12.66 15.50 -2.74
N GLU A 102 13.39 15.67 -1.65
CA GLU A 102 12.84 15.39 -0.31
C GLU A 102 11.86 16.49 0.09
N LEU A 103 10.60 16.10 0.31
CA LEU A 103 9.55 16.95 0.89
C LEU A 103 8.87 16.20 2.04
N CYS A 104 8.24 16.95 2.93
CA CYS A 104 7.60 16.41 4.12
C CYS A 104 6.15 16.00 3.82
N ILE A 105 5.75 14.85 4.37
CA ILE A 105 4.37 14.38 4.37
C ILE A 105 3.88 14.12 5.79
N ASP A 106 2.57 14.24 6.00
CA ASP A 106 1.92 13.71 7.20
C ASP A 106 1.49 12.26 6.93
N PRO A 107 2.02 11.27 7.69
CA PRO A 107 1.67 9.87 7.47
C PRO A 107 0.29 9.48 8.01
N THR A 108 -0.36 10.32 8.83
CA THR A 108 -1.52 9.96 9.66
C THR A 108 -2.87 10.11 8.96
N GLY A 109 -2.98 11.03 8.00
CA GLY A 109 -4.26 11.34 7.35
C GLY A 109 -4.12 12.33 6.21
N SER A 110 -5.24 12.91 5.78
CA SER A 110 -5.23 14.02 4.83
C SER A 110 -4.62 15.28 5.45
N PHE A 111 -3.80 16.00 4.69
CA PHE A 111 -3.01 17.13 5.12
C PHE A 111 -2.80 18.13 3.98
N THR A 112 -2.57 19.37 4.38
CA THR A 112 -2.04 20.46 3.55
C THR A 112 -1.03 21.19 4.43
N LEU A 113 0.21 21.35 3.96
CA LEU A 113 1.26 22.02 4.72
C LEU A 113 2.19 22.79 3.81
N GLU A 114 2.74 23.89 4.34
CA GLU A 114 3.91 24.54 3.77
C GLU A 114 5.15 23.72 4.16
N ASN A 115 5.96 23.33 3.18
CA ASN A 115 7.04 22.37 3.39
C ASN A 115 8.14 22.92 4.30
N PRO A 116 8.32 22.39 5.52
CA PRO A 116 9.37 22.86 6.42
C PRO A 116 10.75 22.36 5.98
N PRO A 117 11.84 22.99 6.48
CA PRO A 117 13.21 22.53 6.19
C PRO A 117 13.53 21.16 6.83
N GLU A 118 12.90 20.82 7.96
CA GLU A 118 13.10 19.56 8.66
C GLU A 118 11.75 18.91 9.01
N CYS A 119 11.52 17.68 8.53
CA CYS A 119 10.25 16.98 8.74
C CYS A 119 10.11 16.39 10.16
N ALA A 120 11.17 15.75 10.66
CA ALA A 120 11.11 14.93 11.87
C ALA A 120 10.73 15.71 13.16
N PRO A 121 11.23 16.93 13.42
CA PRO A 121 10.82 17.71 14.59
C PRO A 121 9.34 18.06 14.61
N MET A 122 8.69 18.08 13.44
CA MET A 122 7.26 18.36 13.28
C MET A 122 6.41 17.08 13.28
N GLY A 123 7.01 15.91 13.49
CA GLY A 123 6.32 14.62 13.40
C GLY A 123 5.95 14.22 11.96
N LEU A 124 6.55 14.88 10.96
CA LEU A 124 6.37 14.59 9.54
C LEU A 124 7.45 13.62 9.05
N GLU A 125 7.20 12.95 7.93
CA GLU A 125 8.19 12.07 7.30
C GLU A 125 8.73 12.70 6.01
N ALA A 126 10.06 12.64 5.84
CA ALA A 126 10.68 12.99 4.56
C ALA A 126 10.42 11.88 3.52
N ARG A 127 9.97 12.27 2.33
CA ARG A 127 9.79 11.36 1.18
C ARG A 127 10.32 11.99 -0.09
N GLY A 128 10.83 11.14 -0.99
CA GLY A 128 11.37 11.57 -2.27
C GLY A 128 10.28 11.77 -3.32
N PHE A 129 9.96 13.01 -3.64
CA PHE A 129 9.03 13.39 -4.70
C PHE A 129 9.72 13.42 -6.06
N ARG A 130 8.97 13.04 -7.09
CA ARG A 130 9.35 13.17 -8.50
C ARG A 130 8.96 14.56 -8.98
N ALA A 131 9.92 15.26 -9.58
CA ALA A 131 9.65 16.48 -10.31
C ALA A 131 8.88 16.16 -11.61
N VAL A 132 7.75 16.84 -11.80
CA VAL A 132 6.86 16.77 -12.95
C VAL A 132 6.90 18.12 -13.64
N GLU A 133 7.51 18.18 -14.80
CA GLU A 133 7.56 19.40 -15.60
C GLU A 133 6.18 19.68 -16.21
N VAL A 134 5.45 20.63 -15.62
CA VAL A 134 4.17 21.06 -16.16
C VAL A 134 4.44 22.14 -17.21
N THR A 135 4.11 21.85 -18.47
CA THR A 135 4.30 22.81 -19.58
C THR A 135 3.01 23.52 -20.00
N SER A 136 1.85 22.97 -19.60
CA SER A 136 0.52 23.48 -19.94
C SER A 136 -0.10 24.22 -18.76
N LYS A 137 -0.57 25.46 -18.98
CA LYS A 137 -1.21 26.29 -17.96
C LYS A 137 -2.64 25.87 -17.59
N VAL A 138 -3.27 25.15 -18.52
CA VAL A 138 -4.72 24.89 -18.49
C VAL A 138 -4.94 23.53 -17.82
N ARG A 139 -4.43 22.46 -18.44
CA ARG A 139 -4.61 21.09 -17.95
C ARG A 139 -3.33 20.29 -18.07
N TRP A 140 -3.06 19.48 -17.06
CA TRP A 140 -1.97 18.52 -17.07
C TRP A 140 -2.44 17.18 -16.51
N THR A 141 -1.96 16.09 -17.08
CA THR A 141 -2.28 14.73 -16.61
C THR A 141 -0.99 13.98 -16.35
N THR A 142 -0.94 13.27 -15.22
CA THR A 142 0.19 12.40 -14.89
C THR A 142 -0.32 11.01 -14.58
N ASP A 143 0.21 10.04 -15.32
CA ASP A 143 -0.09 8.64 -15.13
C ASP A 143 0.85 8.01 -14.09
N LEU A 144 0.26 7.26 -13.16
CA LEU A 144 0.96 6.30 -12.31
C LEU A 144 0.89 4.94 -13.01
N THR A 145 2.03 4.36 -13.33
CA THR A 145 2.12 3.11 -14.11
C THR A 145 2.88 2.03 -13.35
N GLU A 146 2.68 0.78 -13.77
CA GLU A 146 3.47 -0.37 -13.34
C GLU A 146 4.06 -1.11 -14.56
N ILE A 147 4.81 -2.19 -14.31
CA ILE A 147 5.57 -2.91 -15.36
C ILE A 147 4.64 -3.42 -16.46
N GLU A 148 3.45 -3.88 -16.09
CA GLU A 148 2.43 -4.43 -16.96
C GLU A 148 1.78 -3.38 -17.87
N ASN A 149 1.97 -2.09 -17.57
CA ASN A 149 1.55 -0.93 -18.37
C ASN A 149 0.10 -1.00 -18.85
N TYR A 150 -0.82 -1.15 -17.90
CA TYR A 150 -2.26 -1.22 -18.16
C TYR A 150 -2.83 0.11 -18.71
N ASP A 151 -3.93 0.00 -19.46
CA ASP A 151 -4.87 1.11 -19.60
C ASP A 151 -5.77 1.22 -18.34
N LEU A 152 -6.66 2.20 -18.29
CA LEU A 152 -7.49 2.44 -17.09
C LEU A 152 -8.45 1.29 -16.79
N ASP A 153 -9.14 0.75 -17.80
CA ASP A 153 -10.12 -0.33 -17.61
C ASP A 153 -9.44 -1.64 -17.20
N LYS A 154 -8.28 -1.92 -17.81
CA LYS A 154 -7.48 -3.09 -17.48
C LYS A 154 -6.82 -2.95 -16.11
N ALA A 155 -6.38 -1.74 -15.72
CA ALA A 155 -5.88 -1.46 -14.38
C ALA A 155 -6.98 -1.69 -13.33
N ARG A 156 -8.20 -1.23 -13.58
CA ARG A 156 -9.38 -1.48 -12.72
C ARG A 156 -9.63 -2.97 -12.52
N SER A 157 -9.69 -3.71 -13.61
CA SER A 157 -9.90 -5.17 -13.59
C SER A 157 -8.75 -5.91 -12.88
N ALA A 158 -7.50 -5.51 -13.12
CA ALA A 158 -6.32 -6.09 -12.47
C ALA A 158 -6.31 -5.77 -10.96
N GLY A 159 -6.71 -4.56 -10.60
CA GLY A 159 -6.90 -4.16 -9.21
C GLY A 159 -7.92 -5.01 -8.48
N LEU A 160 -9.04 -5.31 -9.13
CA LEU A 160 -10.05 -6.20 -8.56
C LEU A 160 -9.51 -7.63 -8.35
N GLN A 161 -8.81 -8.20 -9.33
CA GLN A 161 -8.16 -9.51 -9.19
C GLN A 161 -7.16 -9.52 -8.02
N ARG A 162 -6.32 -8.48 -7.91
CA ARG A 162 -5.33 -8.33 -6.84
C ARG A 162 -6.00 -8.30 -5.47
N LEU A 163 -7.01 -7.44 -5.31
CA LEU A 163 -7.72 -7.29 -4.04
C LEU A 163 -8.50 -8.55 -3.65
N LEU A 164 -9.07 -9.28 -4.60
CA LEU A 164 -9.69 -10.59 -4.33
C LEU A 164 -8.66 -11.61 -3.82
N GLU A 165 -7.42 -11.60 -4.33
CA GLU A 165 -6.33 -12.44 -3.81
C GLU A 165 -5.84 -12.00 -2.42
N GLU A 166 -5.81 -10.70 -2.18
CA GLU A 166 -5.37 -10.12 -0.91
C GLU A 166 -6.40 -10.28 0.20
N ALA A 167 -7.69 -10.21 -0.14
CA ALA A 167 -8.80 -10.68 0.66
C ALA A 167 -8.85 -12.22 0.76
N GLY A 168 -8.09 -12.91 -0.09
CA GLY A 168 -7.93 -14.36 -0.20
C GLY A 168 -9.22 -15.12 -0.47
N ILE A 169 -10.00 -14.55 -1.39
CA ILE A 169 -11.23 -15.08 -1.98
C ILE A 169 -10.90 -15.94 -3.20
N THR A 170 -10.00 -15.47 -4.07
CA THR A 170 -9.53 -16.22 -5.24
C THR A 170 -8.01 -16.13 -5.37
N SER A 171 -7.43 -16.97 -6.21
CA SER A 171 -6.01 -16.92 -6.58
C SER A 171 -5.88 -17.14 -8.08
N GLY A 172 -4.98 -16.40 -8.72
CA GLY A 172 -4.82 -16.45 -10.17
C GLY A 172 -3.87 -15.39 -10.69
N ALA A 173 -3.75 -15.29 -12.01
CA ALA A 173 -3.00 -14.20 -12.63
C ALA A 173 -3.70 -12.86 -12.38
N ILE A 174 -2.91 -11.83 -12.11
CA ILE A 174 -3.35 -10.44 -12.06
C ILE A 174 -3.01 -9.85 -13.42
N ASP A 175 -3.91 -10.05 -14.39
CA ASP A 175 -3.70 -9.75 -15.81
C ASP A 175 -4.72 -8.75 -16.37
N GLY A 176 -5.70 -8.35 -15.55
CA GLY A 176 -6.78 -7.46 -15.93
C GLY A 176 -7.87 -8.10 -16.78
N ASN A 177 -7.86 -9.42 -16.98
CA ASN A 177 -8.88 -10.12 -17.74
C ASN A 177 -9.84 -10.89 -16.80
N ILE A 178 -11.06 -10.38 -16.62
CA ILE A 178 -12.04 -10.98 -15.71
C ILE A 178 -12.69 -12.23 -16.31
N GLY A 179 -12.09 -13.39 -16.04
CA GLY A 179 -12.60 -14.71 -16.43
C GLY A 179 -13.82 -15.19 -15.64
N HIS A 180 -14.37 -16.35 -16.03
CA HIS A 180 -15.55 -16.94 -15.39
C HIS A 180 -15.32 -17.20 -13.88
N ARG A 181 -14.17 -17.78 -13.51
CA ARG A 181 -13.82 -18.06 -12.11
C ARG A 181 -13.84 -16.80 -11.24
N THR A 182 -13.30 -15.68 -11.75
CA THR A 182 -13.28 -14.40 -11.03
C THR A 182 -14.69 -13.85 -10.87
N ARG A 183 -15.54 -13.92 -11.91
CA ARG A 183 -16.95 -13.50 -11.82
C ARG A 183 -17.76 -14.30 -10.79
N VAL A 184 -17.57 -15.62 -10.76
CA VAL A 184 -18.23 -16.48 -9.77
C VAL A 184 -17.77 -16.09 -8.36
N ALA A 185 -16.47 -15.91 -8.15
CA ALA A 185 -15.92 -15.50 -6.86
C ALA A 185 -16.45 -14.14 -6.38
N ILE A 186 -16.59 -13.16 -7.29
CA ILE A 186 -17.21 -11.86 -6.99
C ILE A 186 -18.67 -12.04 -6.59
N GLY A 187 -19.46 -12.81 -7.36
CA GLY A 187 -20.87 -13.04 -7.05
C GLY A 187 -21.08 -13.72 -5.70
N GLU A 188 -20.26 -14.73 -5.38
CA GLU A 188 -20.28 -15.38 -4.06
C GLU A 188 -19.88 -14.42 -2.94
N PHE A 189 -18.86 -13.61 -3.17
CA PHE A 189 -18.40 -12.61 -2.20
C PHE A 189 -19.48 -11.56 -1.90
N LEU A 190 -20.12 -11.01 -2.93
CA LEU A 190 -21.22 -10.06 -2.76
C LEU A 190 -22.35 -10.68 -1.93
N LYS A 191 -22.75 -11.91 -2.26
CA LYS A 191 -23.80 -12.64 -1.52
C LYS A 191 -23.42 -12.88 -0.06
N GLN A 192 -22.19 -13.32 0.23
CA GLN A 192 -21.71 -13.59 1.59
C GLN A 192 -21.67 -12.33 2.46
N ASN A 193 -21.41 -11.18 1.86
CA ASN A 193 -21.31 -9.88 2.55
C ASN A 193 -22.61 -9.05 2.47
N ASN A 194 -23.71 -9.63 1.98
CA ASN A 194 -25.01 -8.95 1.79
C ASN A 194 -24.92 -7.68 0.93
N LEU A 195 -24.04 -7.68 -0.07
CA LEU A 195 -23.89 -6.58 -1.02
C LEU A 195 -24.78 -6.82 -2.27
N PRO A 196 -25.40 -5.78 -2.85
CA PRO A 196 -26.18 -5.90 -4.07
C PRO A 196 -25.37 -6.48 -5.24
N ALA A 197 -26.01 -7.27 -6.11
CA ALA A 197 -25.38 -7.72 -7.35
C ALA A 197 -25.05 -6.56 -8.32
N SER A 198 -25.65 -5.39 -8.12
CA SER A 198 -25.41 -4.16 -8.87
C SER A 198 -24.32 -3.26 -8.26
N THR A 199 -23.59 -3.72 -7.24
CA THR A 199 -22.45 -2.98 -6.67
C THR A 199 -21.45 -2.62 -7.75
N SER A 200 -21.04 -1.35 -7.80
CA SER A 200 -20.05 -0.88 -8.77
C SER A 200 -18.66 -1.46 -8.49
N ASP A 201 -17.80 -1.50 -9.51
CA ASP A 201 -16.40 -1.91 -9.31
C ASP A 201 -15.68 -1.01 -8.31
N ASP A 202 -15.99 0.30 -8.27
CA ASP A 202 -15.40 1.25 -7.31
C ASP A 202 -15.78 0.90 -5.87
N ASP A 203 -17.06 0.65 -5.61
CA ASP A 203 -17.55 0.26 -4.29
C ASP A 203 -17.01 -1.11 -3.86
N LEU A 204 -16.93 -2.05 -4.81
CA LEU A 204 -16.37 -3.38 -4.58
C LEU A 204 -14.86 -3.30 -4.26
N ILE A 205 -14.11 -2.46 -4.97
CA ILE A 205 -12.69 -2.19 -4.70
C ILE A 205 -12.52 -1.62 -3.28
N ASP A 206 -13.33 -0.65 -2.88
CA ASP A 206 -13.25 -0.07 -1.55
C ASP A 206 -13.58 -1.08 -0.45
N PHE A 207 -14.60 -1.92 -0.67
CA PHE A 207 -14.96 -2.95 0.29
C PHE A 207 -13.86 -4.02 0.41
N LEU A 208 -13.32 -4.49 -0.73
CA LEU A 208 -12.23 -5.46 -0.74
C LEU A 208 -10.95 -4.91 -0.13
N GLU A 209 -10.67 -3.61 -0.28
CA GLU A 209 -9.55 -2.96 0.39
C GLU A 209 -9.64 -3.12 1.91
N GLN A 210 -10.83 -2.89 2.49
CA GLN A 210 -11.02 -3.04 3.93
C GLN A 210 -10.86 -4.49 4.37
N VAL A 211 -11.46 -5.44 3.64
CA VAL A 211 -11.29 -6.88 3.91
C VAL A 211 -9.81 -7.29 3.82
N ALA A 212 -9.09 -6.81 2.82
CA ALA A 212 -7.65 -7.07 2.66
C ALA A 212 -6.82 -6.45 3.80
N LYS A 213 -7.13 -5.23 4.24
CA LYS A 213 -6.49 -4.57 5.40
C LYS A 213 -6.73 -5.36 6.68
N GLU A 214 -7.97 -5.72 6.97
CA GLU A 214 -8.33 -6.49 8.16
C GLU A 214 -7.66 -7.86 8.18
N ARG A 215 -7.74 -8.59 7.06
CA ARG A 215 -7.05 -9.87 6.91
C ARG A 215 -5.55 -9.71 7.11
N GLY A 216 -4.94 -8.70 6.48
CA GLY A 216 -3.51 -8.40 6.58
C GLY A 216 -3.03 -8.02 7.99
N ARG A 217 -3.90 -7.47 8.86
CA ARG A 217 -3.62 -7.20 10.28
C ARG A 217 -3.71 -8.46 11.16
N ASN A 218 -4.46 -9.46 10.70
CA ASN A 218 -4.77 -10.67 11.46
C ASN A 218 -3.94 -11.89 11.03
N VAL A 219 -3.02 -11.74 10.08
CA VAL A 219 -2.16 -12.84 9.61
C VAL A 219 -0.72 -12.37 9.43
N GLY A 220 0.21 -13.32 9.32
CA GLY A 220 1.60 -13.04 8.99
C GLY A 220 2.52 -12.90 10.19
N PHE A 221 3.71 -12.36 9.96
CA PHE A 221 4.76 -12.23 10.96
C PHE A 221 5.19 -10.77 11.08
N THR A 222 4.92 -10.17 12.25
CA THR A 222 5.31 -8.80 12.59
C THR A 222 6.42 -8.79 13.62
N LEU A 223 7.40 -7.92 13.41
CA LEU A 223 8.49 -7.61 14.32
C LEU A 223 8.23 -6.24 14.93
N CYS A 224 8.29 -6.11 16.25
CA CYS A 224 8.07 -4.84 16.94
C CYS A 224 9.23 -4.51 17.87
N ASN A 225 9.74 -3.29 17.77
CA ASN A 225 10.78 -2.76 18.64
C ASN A 225 10.12 -2.07 19.83
N ARG A 226 10.29 -2.62 21.05
CA ARG A 226 9.84 -2.01 22.32
C ARG A 226 10.99 -1.40 23.10
N THR A 227 12.13 -1.19 22.45
CA THR A 227 13.31 -0.51 23.01
C THR A 227 13.33 0.96 22.61
N LYS A 228 14.29 1.70 23.15
CA LYS A 228 14.52 3.13 22.81
C LYS A 228 15.51 3.33 21.67
N ASN A 229 16.15 2.25 21.24
CA ASN A 229 17.23 2.26 20.27
C ASN A 229 16.75 1.62 18.97
N ARG A 230 17.36 2.00 17.84
CA ARG A 230 17.05 1.41 16.55
C ARG A 230 17.52 -0.04 16.49
N ILE A 231 16.70 -0.91 15.92
CA ILE A 231 16.99 -2.33 15.73
C ILE A 231 16.98 -2.67 14.24
N TRP A 232 18.02 -3.34 13.77
CA TRP A 232 18.03 -4.04 12.49
C TRP A 232 17.66 -5.48 12.71
N SER A 233 16.65 -5.97 11.99
CA SER A 233 16.12 -7.31 12.20
C SER A 233 16.06 -8.13 10.93
N ALA A 234 16.15 -9.44 11.10
CA ALA A 234 15.98 -10.45 10.06
C ALA A 234 15.15 -11.62 10.61
N ILE A 235 14.56 -12.41 9.72
CA ILE A 235 13.83 -13.62 10.08
C ILE A 235 14.41 -14.83 9.35
N ALA A 236 14.23 -16.01 9.93
CA ALA A 236 14.45 -17.26 9.23
C ALA A 236 13.27 -18.21 9.41
N ARG A 237 13.02 -19.07 8.40
CA ARG A 237 11.92 -20.02 8.37
C ARG A 237 12.23 -21.18 7.42
N ARG A 238 11.39 -22.21 7.43
CA ARG A 238 11.34 -23.17 6.33
C ARG A 238 10.59 -22.61 5.13
N GLY A 239 11.28 -22.52 4.00
CA GLY A 239 10.74 -22.32 2.65
C GLY A 239 10.42 -23.65 1.96
N ALA A 240 10.20 -23.61 0.64
CA ALA A 240 9.91 -24.79 -0.17
C ALA A 240 11.13 -25.71 -0.30
N ASP A 241 12.32 -25.12 -0.51
CA ASP A 241 13.56 -25.83 -0.82
C ASP A 241 14.48 -26.00 0.40
N GLY A 242 14.01 -25.69 1.61
CA GLY A 242 14.78 -25.82 2.83
C GLY A 242 14.67 -24.60 3.76
N TRP A 243 15.74 -24.33 4.50
CA TRP A 243 15.84 -23.13 5.32
C TRP A 243 16.02 -21.90 4.46
N GLU A 244 15.41 -20.79 4.85
CA GLU A 244 15.65 -19.48 4.26
C GLU A 244 15.74 -18.41 5.34
N SER A 245 16.58 -17.40 5.12
CA SER A 245 16.67 -16.19 5.93
C SER A 245 16.44 -14.95 5.06
N ARG A 246 15.80 -13.93 5.63
CA ARG A 246 15.46 -12.68 4.93
C ARG A 246 15.70 -11.50 5.85
N GLY A 247 16.04 -10.35 5.28
CA GLY A 247 16.31 -9.10 5.98
C GLY A 247 16.74 -8.00 5.01
N TRP A 248 17.14 -6.81 5.42
CA TRP A 248 17.00 -6.24 6.76
C TRP A 248 15.69 -5.47 6.88
N TRP A 249 15.03 -5.58 8.03
CA TRP A 249 13.98 -4.65 8.45
C TRP A 249 14.56 -3.68 9.47
N VAL A 250 14.40 -2.38 9.21
CA VAL A 250 14.74 -1.32 10.17
C VAL A 250 13.54 -1.10 11.06
N LEU A 251 13.76 -1.14 12.36
CA LEU A 251 12.76 -0.88 13.38
C LEU A 251 13.23 0.28 14.25
N GLU A 252 12.67 1.47 13.99
CA GLU A 252 12.87 2.62 14.87
C GLU A 252 12.30 2.35 16.28
N ALA A 253 12.70 3.17 17.25
CA ALA A 253 12.22 3.04 18.62
C ALA A 253 10.67 3.04 18.67
N GLY A 254 10.08 2.01 19.27
CA GLY A 254 8.62 1.83 19.31
C GLY A 254 7.97 1.32 18.01
N GLY A 255 8.72 1.27 16.90
CA GLY A 255 8.22 0.92 15.58
C GLY A 255 8.01 -0.58 15.34
N CYS A 256 7.24 -0.93 14.32
CA CYS A 256 7.03 -2.32 13.90
C CYS A 256 7.19 -2.47 12.38
N ALA A 257 7.62 -3.65 11.93
CA ALA A 257 7.64 -4.03 10.52
C ALA A 257 6.97 -5.39 10.30
N ARG A 258 6.18 -5.51 9.22
CA ARG A 258 5.64 -6.79 8.77
C ARG A 258 6.70 -7.52 7.94
N ALA A 259 7.32 -8.54 8.53
CA ALA A 259 8.30 -9.38 7.85
C ALA A 259 7.64 -10.38 6.89
N ILE A 260 6.44 -10.85 7.24
CA ILE A 260 5.59 -11.68 6.38
C ILE A 260 4.16 -11.12 6.45
N ASP A 261 3.51 -10.91 5.31
CA ASP A 261 2.16 -10.34 5.19
C ASP A 261 1.12 -11.33 4.66
N ARG A 262 1.48 -12.61 4.67
CA ARG A 262 0.62 -13.74 4.28
C ARG A 262 0.42 -14.68 5.47
N PRO A 263 -0.67 -15.46 5.49
CA PRO A 263 -0.88 -16.47 6.53
C PRO A 263 0.32 -17.40 6.67
N LEU A 264 0.80 -17.53 7.91
CA LEU A 264 1.92 -18.40 8.25
C LEU A 264 1.53 -19.87 8.06
N ARG A 265 2.40 -20.63 7.38
CA ARG A 265 2.19 -22.06 7.07
C ARG A 265 3.03 -22.98 7.95
N GLY A 266 4.26 -22.57 8.27
CA GLY A 266 5.13 -23.30 9.19
C GLY A 266 4.83 -22.98 10.65
N THR A 267 5.42 -23.77 11.55
CA THR A 267 5.38 -23.54 13.01
C THR A 267 6.68 -22.98 13.56
N GLU A 268 7.78 -23.13 12.81
CA GLU A 268 9.12 -22.74 13.23
C GLU A 268 9.56 -21.46 12.52
N TYR A 269 9.71 -20.40 13.30
CA TYR A 269 10.28 -19.13 12.87
C TYR A 269 11.39 -18.73 13.83
N TYR A 270 12.33 -17.98 13.29
CA TYR A 270 13.48 -17.48 14.01
C TYR A 270 13.63 -16.00 13.73
N VAL A 271 14.17 -15.26 14.70
CA VAL A 271 14.44 -13.83 14.58
C VAL A 271 15.88 -13.53 14.91
N TYR A 272 16.43 -12.60 14.16
CA TYR A 272 17.67 -11.94 14.47
C TYR A 272 17.37 -10.47 14.74
N GLY A 273 18.05 -9.90 15.71
CA GLY A 273 17.97 -8.49 16.06
C GLY A 273 19.33 -7.99 16.46
N GLU A 274 19.75 -6.88 15.87
CA GLU A 274 20.93 -6.14 16.28
C GLU A 274 20.53 -4.69 16.58
N MET A 275 20.75 -4.30 17.83
CA MET A 275 20.36 -3.00 18.38
C MET A 275 21.56 -2.07 18.40
N GLU A 276 21.36 -0.85 17.91
CA GLU A 276 22.37 0.20 17.96
C GLU A 276 22.37 0.86 19.34
N ASP A 277 23.49 0.80 20.05
CA ASP A 277 23.69 1.39 21.38
C ASP A 277 24.90 2.32 21.31
N GLY A 278 24.67 3.54 20.82
CA GLY A 278 25.73 4.49 20.48
C GLY A 278 26.60 3.97 19.33
N THR A 279 27.89 3.70 19.61
CA THR A 279 28.82 3.12 18.62
C THR A 279 28.89 1.58 18.69
N LYS A 280 28.15 0.96 19.62
CA LYS A 280 28.15 -0.50 19.81
C LYS A 280 26.91 -1.11 19.21
N ILE A 281 27.04 -2.36 18.76
CA ILE A 281 25.91 -3.18 18.32
C ILE A 281 25.72 -4.30 19.35
N ARG A 282 24.49 -4.45 19.85
CA ARG A 282 24.11 -5.52 20.77
C ARG A 282 23.20 -6.50 20.05
N THR A 283 23.42 -7.80 20.24
CA THR A 283 22.59 -8.86 19.65
C THR A 283 21.76 -9.57 20.73
N LEU A 284 20.82 -10.41 20.30
CA LEU A 284 19.96 -11.19 21.21
C LEU A 284 20.79 -12.15 22.06
N SER A 285 20.57 -12.09 23.38
CA SER A 285 21.30 -12.87 24.39
C SER A 285 21.00 -14.38 24.38
N LYS A 286 19.82 -14.79 23.88
CA LYS A 286 19.36 -16.18 23.83
C LYS A 286 19.36 -16.77 22.41
N ALA A 287 20.08 -16.15 21.49
CA ALA A 287 20.17 -16.65 20.13
C ALA A 287 21.22 -17.76 20.01
N SER A 288 20.84 -18.86 19.37
CA SER A 288 21.67 -20.07 19.25
C SER A 288 21.71 -20.65 17.84
N ASP A 289 20.70 -20.36 17.02
CA ASP A 289 20.55 -20.99 15.72
C ASP A 289 21.28 -20.22 14.64
N ALA A 290 22.33 -20.82 14.07
CA ALA A 290 23.10 -20.21 13.00
C ALA A 290 22.30 -20.13 11.69
N PHE A 291 22.24 -18.94 11.11
CA PHE A 291 21.74 -18.68 9.75
C PHE A 291 22.61 -17.64 9.05
N CYS A 292 22.50 -17.56 7.73
CA CYS A 292 23.21 -16.56 6.94
C CYS A 292 22.48 -15.22 6.96
N VAL A 293 23.21 -14.12 7.04
CA VAL A 293 22.69 -12.76 6.82
C VAL A 293 23.58 -11.99 5.85
N GLY A 294 22.96 -11.19 5.00
CA GLY A 294 23.67 -10.35 4.02
C GLY A 294 24.07 -8.99 4.59
N HIS A 295 24.98 -8.29 3.91
CA HIS A 295 25.39 -6.92 4.27
C HIS A 295 24.34 -5.87 3.91
N ALA A 296 23.54 -6.13 2.86
CA ALA A 296 22.42 -5.30 2.44
C ALA A 296 21.13 -6.13 2.49
N LYS A 297 19.99 -5.57 2.06
CA LYS A 297 18.72 -6.30 1.96
C LYS A 297 18.92 -7.62 1.20
N PHE A 298 18.49 -8.74 1.81
CA PHE A 298 18.80 -10.09 1.40
C PHE A 298 17.61 -11.05 1.51
N ALA A 299 17.67 -12.11 0.71
CA ALA A 299 16.87 -13.31 0.83
C ALA A 299 17.78 -14.49 0.45
N ILE A 300 18.17 -15.29 1.44
CA ILE A 300 19.19 -16.33 1.30
C ILE A 300 18.53 -17.69 1.50
N ALA A 301 18.77 -18.61 0.58
CA ALA A 301 18.42 -20.01 0.72
C ALA A 301 19.57 -20.77 1.39
N GLY A 302 19.24 -21.67 2.31
CA GLY A 302 20.20 -22.38 3.13
C GLY A 302 20.60 -21.63 4.40
N ARG A 303 21.34 -22.32 5.26
CA ARG A 303 21.88 -21.78 6.52
C ARG A 303 23.35 -22.15 6.77
N ASP A 304 23.95 -22.87 5.83
CA ASP A 304 25.29 -23.43 5.93
C ASP A 304 26.25 -22.69 4.99
N GLN A 305 27.55 -22.71 5.31
CA GLN A 305 28.62 -22.12 4.48
C GLN A 305 28.36 -20.67 4.04
N CYS A 306 27.85 -19.85 4.95
CA CYS A 306 27.48 -18.46 4.66
C CYS A 306 28.63 -17.66 4.05
N GLU A 307 29.84 -17.85 4.58
CA GLU A 307 31.06 -17.15 4.19
C GLU A 307 31.49 -17.49 2.76
N ALA A 308 31.22 -18.71 2.28
CA ALA A 308 31.52 -19.11 0.90
C ALA A 308 30.69 -18.33 -0.14
N SER A 309 29.53 -17.82 0.27
CA SER A 309 28.66 -16.96 -0.56
C SER A 309 28.76 -15.48 -0.20
N ALA A 310 29.83 -15.07 0.51
CA ALA A 310 30.04 -13.71 1.01
C ALA A 310 28.90 -13.19 1.92
N TYR A 311 28.24 -14.09 2.65
CA TYR A 311 27.35 -13.76 3.76
C TYR A 311 28.09 -13.95 5.09
N ARG A 312 27.51 -13.44 6.17
CA ARG A 312 27.99 -13.71 7.53
C ARG A 312 27.06 -14.67 8.25
N THR A 313 27.62 -15.58 9.04
CA THR A 313 26.84 -16.36 9.99
C THR A 313 26.39 -15.47 11.15
N ALA A 314 25.10 -15.54 11.49
CA ALA A 314 24.50 -14.87 12.64
C ALA A 314 23.62 -15.83 13.43
N LEU A 315 23.54 -15.64 14.74
CA LEU A 315 22.72 -16.46 15.63
C LEU A 315 21.33 -15.86 15.75
N PHE A 316 20.31 -16.64 15.41
CA PHE A 316 18.91 -16.30 15.55
C PHE A 316 18.32 -16.92 16.82
N ALA A 317 17.31 -16.28 17.38
CA ALA A 317 16.50 -16.82 18.47
C ALA A 317 15.22 -17.45 17.91
N ALA A 318 14.85 -18.63 18.40
CA ALA A 318 13.58 -19.25 18.08
C ALA A 318 12.42 -18.41 18.63
N THR A 319 11.36 -18.26 17.84
CA THR A 319 10.12 -17.61 18.30
C THR A 319 9.18 -18.62 18.95
N PRO A 320 8.19 -18.15 19.73
CA PRO A 320 6.99 -18.95 19.97
C PRO A 320 6.34 -19.38 18.64
N PRO A 321 5.62 -20.50 18.62
CA PRO A 321 4.88 -20.92 17.43
C PRO A 321 3.77 -19.90 17.10
N PRO A 322 3.42 -19.71 15.82
CA PRO A 322 2.30 -18.86 15.43
C PRO A 322 0.96 -19.32 16.00
N THR A 323 0.13 -18.36 16.39
CA THR A 323 -1.27 -18.58 16.78
C THR A 323 -2.17 -18.09 15.66
N GLU A 324 -3.13 -18.89 15.20
CA GLU A 324 -4.07 -18.50 14.13
C GLU A 324 -3.38 -17.98 12.85
N ARG A 325 -2.23 -18.56 12.48
CA ARG A 325 -1.41 -18.15 11.32
C ARG A 325 -0.87 -16.71 11.42
N LYS A 326 -0.79 -16.17 12.63
CA LYS A 326 -0.20 -14.88 13.00
C LYS A 326 0.91 -15.08 14.03
N LEU A 327 1.96 -14.29 13.90
CA LEU A 327 3.05 -14.22 14.86
C LEU A 327 3.44 -12.76 15.04
N VAL A 328 3.58 -12.33 16.28
CA VAL A 328 4.15 -11.03 16.63
C VAL A 328 5.32 -11.29 17.55
N PHE A 329 6.52 -10.85 17.17
CA PHE A 329 7.69 -10.90 18.01
C PHE A 329 8.05 -9.50 18.46
N GLU A 330 8.18 -9.32 19.77
CA GLU A 330 8.48 -8.03 20.39
C GLU A 330 9.89 -8.06 20.98
N PHE A 331 10.74 -7.15 20.51
CA PHE A 331 12.08 -6.94 21.05
C PHE A 331 12.01 -6.03 22.27
N PHE A 332 12.49 -6.52 23.41
CA PHE A 332 12.68 -5.73 24.62
C PHE A 332 14.16 -5.57 24.95
N GLU A 333 14.49 -4.53 25.71
CA GLU A 333 15.86 -4.22 26.13
C GLU A 333 16.55 -5.42 26.82
N ARG A 334 15.77 -6.18 27.61
CA ARG A 334 16.22 -7.38 28.33
C ARG A 334 16.61 -8.55 27.44
N ASP A 335 16.17 -8.55 26.18
CA ASP A 335 16.43 -9.65 25.25
C ASP A 335 17.85 -9.53 24.66
N PHE A 336 18.45 -8.34 24.69
CA PHE A 336 19.79 -8.05 24.17
C PHE A 336 20.90 -8.26 25.21
N ALA A 337 22.03 -8.83 24.77
CA ALA A 337 23.23 -8.98 25.60
C ALA A 337 23.66 -7.64 26.19
N LYS A 338 24.12 -7.58 27.44
CA LYS A 338 24.51 -6.31 28.09
C LYS A 338 25.69 -5.64 27.37
N ALA A 339 25.69 -4.31 27.32
CA ALA A 339 26.82 -3.54 26.82
C ALA A 339 28.09 -3.86 27.66
N GLY A 340 29.00 -4.67 27.12
CA GLY A 340 30.26 -5.06 27.78
C GLY A 340 30.51 -6.55 27.98
N GLY A 341 29.67 -7.45 27.44
CA GLY A 341 29.86 -8.90 27.54
C GLY A 341 30.07 -9.57 26.18
N ASN A 342 31.17 -9.28 25.49
CA ASN A 342 31.68 -10.17 24.44
C ASN A 342 33.19 -9.95 24.23
N ASP A 343 33.96 -10.22 25.28
CA ASP A 343 35.33 -10.74 25.16
C ASP A 343 35.24 -12.21 25.58
N ARG A 344 35.21 -13.11 24.59
CA ARG A 344 35.75 -14.48 24.65
C ARG A 344 35.64 -15.17 23.31
#